data_AF-A0A6B0UTC4-F1
#
_entry.id   AF-A0A6B0UTC4-F1
#
_cell.length_a   1.000
_cell.length_b   1.000
_cell.length_c   1.000
_cell.angle_alpha   90.00
_cell.angle_beta   90.00
_cell.angle_gamma   90.00
#
_symmetry.space_group_name_H-M   'P 1'
#
loop_
_entity.id
_entity.type
_entity.pdbx_description
1 polymer ?
#
loop_
_entity_poly.entity_id
_entity_poly.type
_entity_poly.pdbx_seq_one_letter_code
_entity_poly.pdbx_strand_id
1 'polypeptide(L)'
;MQKILQFIFVVSFAILACRASSKKGMPDRCFPPEQDPRCRSHCGRHFYDEDTKACKLSFGCWDGNAGYYEEEECQRNCKGLPDQCFPPEEDPRCRAHSGRHFYDEDTKACKLHYGCWNGDQGYYEEEECKRNCEVNTK
;
A
#
# COMPACT_ATOMS: atom_id res chain seq x y z
N MET A 1 -31.56 -14.20 -20.73
CA MET A 1 -30.28 -14.03 -21.45
C MET A 1 -29.69 -12.62 -21.24
N GLN A 2 -30.38 -11.54 -21.64
CA GLN A 2 -29.83 -10.18 -21.57
C GLN A 2 -29.49 -9.67 -20.16
N LYS A 3 -30.32 -10.01 -19.15
CA LYS A 3 -30.04 -9.65 -17.75
C LYS A 3 -28.86 -10.42 -17.13
N ILE A 4 -28.62 -11.65 -17.57
CA ILE A 4 -27.48 -12.47 -17.13
C ILE A 4 -26.19 -11.92 -17.74
N LEU A 5 -26.22 -11.54 -19.03
CA LEU A 5 -25.07 -10.92 -19.69
C LEU A 5 -24.71 -9.57 -19.07
N GLN A 6 -25.71 -8.74 -18.76
CA GLN A 6 -25.48 -7.47 -18.04
C GLN A 6 -24.88 -7.68 -16.64
N PHE A 7 -25.36 -8.68 -15.89
CA PHE A 7 -24.79 -9.01 -14.59
C PHE A 7 -23.32 -9.42 -14.69
N ILE A 8 -22.97 -10.24 -15.69
CA ILE A 8 -21.59 -10.65 -15.94
C ILE A 8 -20.72 -9.43 -16.26
N PHE A 9 -21.17 -8.53 -17.14
CA PHE A 9 -20.43 -7.31 -17.47
C PHE A 9 -20.18 -6.42 -16.26
N VAL A 10 -21.19 -6.21 -15.40
CA VAL A 10 -21.05 -5.38 -14.19
C VAL A 10 -20.07 -6.00 -13.20
N VAL A 11 -20.14 -7.32 -12.99
CA VAL A 11 -19.22 -8.04 -12.10
C VAL A 11 -17.78 -7.99 -12.64
N SER A 12 -17.59 -8.20 -13.95
CA SER A 12 -16.27 -8.10 -14.58
C SER A 12 -15.69 -6.69 -14.50
N PHE A 13 -16.50 -5.65 -14.72
CA PHE A 13 -16.08 -4.25 -14.56
C PHE A 13 -15.73 -3.92 -13.10
N ALA A 14 -16.50 -4.42 -12.13
CA ALA A 14 -16.18 -4.25 -10.71
C ALA A 14 -14.86 -4.94 -10.34
N ILE A 15 -14.61 -6.17 -10.82
CA ILE A 15 -13.35 -6.88 -10.60
C ILE A 15 -12.16 -6.12 -11.22
N LEU A 16 -12.31 -5.59 -12.43
CA LEU A 16 -11.28 -4.79 -13.09
C LEU A 16 -11.00 -3.47 -12.35
N ALA A 17 -12.05 -2.78 -11.89
CA ALA A 17 -11.93 -1.54 -11.13
C ALA A 17 -11.25 -1.76 -9.77
N CYS A 18 -11.59 -2.83 -9.04
CA CYS A 18 -10.94 -3.16 -7.77
C CYS A 18 -9.43 -3.42 -7.92
N ARG A 19 -8.99 -4.03 -9.03
CA ARG A 19 -7.56 -4.27 -9.30
C ARG A 19 -6.78 -2.99 -9.61
N ALA A 20 -7.43 -1.94 -10.10
CA ALA A 20 -6.78 -0.69 -10.45
C ALA A 20 -6.49 0.23 -9.25
N SER A 21 -7.19 0.04 -8.12
CA SER A 21 -7.11 0.96 -6.98
C SER A 21 -5.87 0.83 -6.11
N SER A 22 -5.09 -0.25 -6.21
CA SER A 22 -4.04 -0.57 -5.22
C SER A 22 -2.69 0.14 -5.44
N LYS A 23 -2.48 0.78 -6.59
CA LYS A 23 -1.20 1.47 -6.92
C LYS A 23 -1.09 2.92 -6.42
N LYS A 24 -2.09 3.44 -5.71
CA LYS A 24 -2.18 4.88 -5.43
C LYS A 24 -1.15 5.27 -4.36
N GLY A 25 -0.08 5.96 -4.77
CA GLY A 25 0.91 6.56 -3.86
C GLY A 25 2.27 5.86 -3.78
N MET A 26 2.48 4.72 -4.44
CA MET A 26 3.75 3.97 -4.37
C MET A 26 4.62 4.22 -5.61
N PRO A 27 5.97 4.27 -5.49
CA PRO A 27 6.84 4.45 -6.64
C PRO A 27 6.64 3.34 -7.70
N ASP A 28 6.65 3.71 -8.99
CA ASP A 28 6.46 2.74 -10.09
C ASP A 28 7.48 1.60 -10.05
N ARG A 29 8.70 1.89 -9.56
CA ARG A 29 9.80 0.94 -9.38
C ARG A 29 9.46 -0.23 -8.45
N CYS A 30 8.45 -0.07 -7.59
CA CYS A 30 7.97 -1.10 -6.69
C CYS A 30 7.27 -2.25 -7.41
N PHE A 31 6.80 -2.05 -8.64
CA PHE A 31 6.09 -3.06 -9.40
C PHE A 31 6.92 -3.51 -10.60
N PRO A 32 6.91 -4.81 -10.94
CA PRO A 32 7.62 -5.28 -12.12
C PRO A 32 6.97 -4.69 -13.38
N PRO A 33 7.76 -4.11 -14.31
CA PRO A 33 7.24 -3.73 -15.60
C PRO A 33 6.92 -5.00 -16.41
N GLU A 34 6.21 -4.81 -17.53
CA GLU A 34 5.91 -5.91 -18.44
C GLU A 34 7.20 -6.57 -18.94
N GLN A 35 7.24 -7.90 -18.88
CA GLN A 35 8.43 -8.67 -19.20
C GLN A 35 8.59 -8.77 -20.72
N ASP A 36 9.75 -8.35 -21.28
CA ASP A 36 10.01 -8.56 -22.72
C ASP A 36 10.01 -10.08 -23.01
N PRO A 37 9.16 -10.58 -23.92
CA PRO A 37 9.08 -12.00 -24.25
C PRO A 37 10.37 -12.56 -24.86
N ARG A 38 11.27 -11.70 -25.36
CA ARG A 38 12.59 -12.07 -25.88
C ARG A 38 13.67 -12.00 -24.80
N CYS A 39 13.31 -11.74 -23.54
CA CYS A 39 14.26 -11.69 -22.45
C CYS A 39 15.05 -13.00 -22.34
N ARG A 40 16.38 -12.87 -22.28
CA ARG A 40 17.31 -13.98 -22.08
C ARG A 40 18.27 -13.73 -20.91
N SER A 41 18.11 -12.62 -20.21
CA SER A 41 18.87 -12.29 -19.00
C SER A 41 18.15 -12.78 -17.76
N HIS A 42 18.91 -12.93 -16.68
CA HIS A 42 18.42 -13.37 -15.38
C HIS A 42 18.84 -12.35 -14.32
N CYS A 43 18.35 -11.11 -14.46
CA CYS A 43 18.64 -10.03 -13.53
C CYS A 43 17.67 -10.10 -12.35
N GLY A 44 18.19 -10.32 -11.14
CA GLY A 44 17.40 -10.36 -9.91
C GLY A 44 17.01 -8.96 -9.44
N ARG A 45 15.72 -8.79 -9.11
CA ARG A 45 15.16 -7.57 -8.52
C ARG A 45 14.07 -7.90 -7.51
N HIS A 46 14.02 -7.13 -6.44
CA HIS A 46 12.94 -7.14 -5.47
C HIS A 46 11.83 -6.19 -5.90
N PHE A 47 10.61 -6.71 -5.96
CA PHE A 47 9.39 -5.96 -6.22
C PHE A 47 8.37 -6.23 -5.14
N TYR A 48 7.53 -5.26 -4.82
CA TYR A 48 6.47 -5.41 -3.85
C TYR A 48 5.31 -6.23 -4.43
N ASP A 49 4.91 -7.22 -3.66
CA ASP A 49 3.78 -8.09 -3.95
C ASP A 49 2.61 -7.70 -3.04
N GLU A 50 1.54 -7.19 -3.66
CA GLU A 50 0.39 -6.63 -2.94
C GLU A 50 -0.44 -7.68 -2.21
N ASP A 51 -0.40 -8.94 -2.65
CA ASP A 51 -1.14 -10.05 -2.07
C ASP A 51 -0.49 -10.51 -0.77
N THR A 52 0.84 -10.60 -0.75
CA THR A 52 1.63 -11.00 0.41
C THR A 52 2.11 -9.84 1.28
N LYS A 53 1.90 -8.60 0.81
CA LYS A 53 2.38 -7.36 1.46
C LYS A 53 3.88 -7.37 1.76
N ALA A 54 4.66 -7.96 0.86
CA ALA A 54 6.09 -8.19 1.01
C ALA A 54 6.85 -8.02 -0.31
N CYS A 55 8.13 -7.67 -0.23
CA CYS A 55 9.00 -7.64 -1.39
C CYS A 55 9.49 -9.04 -1.76
N LYS A 56 9.31 -9.44 -3.02
CA LYS A 56 9.73 -10.73 -3.57
C LYS A 56 10.79 -10.56 -4.63
N LEU A 57 11.77 -11.45 -4.62
CA LEU A 57 12.77 -11.55 -5.67
C LEU A 57 12.12 -12.11 -6.95
N SER A 58 12.24 -11.36 -8.04
CA SER A 58 11.85 -11.76 -9.39
C SER A 58 13.07 -11.69 -10.31
N PHE A 59 13.04 -12.43 -11.42
CA PHE A 59 14.12 -12.47 -12.41
C PHE A 59 13.63 -12.10 -13.82
N GLY A 60 14.40 -11.26 -14.52
CA GLY A 60 14.00 -10.71 -15.81
C GLY A 60 15.08 -9.88 -16.50
N CYS A 61 14.64 -9.02 -17.41
CA CYS A 61 15.50 -8.15 -18.23
C CYS A 61 15.15 -6.68 -17.99
N TRP A 62 15.22 -6.28 -16.73
CA TRP A 62 14.89 -4.92 -16.35
C TRP A 62 16.10 -4.02 -16.37
N ASP A 63 15.86 -2.73 -16.58
CA ASP A 63 16.89 -1.72 -16.53
C ASP A 63 17.29 -1.39 -15.06
N GLY A 64 18.16 -0.39 -14.91
CA GLY A 64 18.57 0.11 -13.61
C GLY A 64 17.47 0.88 -12.85
N ASN A 65 16.28 1.09 -13.44
CA ASN A 65 15.18 1.85 -12.86
C ASN A 65 14.05 0.99 -12.32
N ALA A 66 14.01 -0.31 -12.63
CA ALA A 66 13.01 -1.23 -12.10
C ALA A 66 13.52 -2.03 -10.90
N GLY A 67 12.67 -2.17 -9.88
CA GLY A 67 12.89 -2.96 -8.67
C GLY A 67 14.15 -2.58 -7.89
N TYR A 68 14.35 -3.20 -6.73
CA TYR A 68 15.52 -2.93 -5.90
C TYR A 68 16.47 -4.13 -5.91
N TYR A 69 17.76 -3.89 -5.70
CA TYR A 69 18.72 -4.98 -5.58
C TYR A 69 18.58 -5.68 -4.22
N GLU A 70 18.37 -4.89 -3.15
CA GLU A 70 18.22 -5.38 -1.78
C GLU A 70 16.74 -5.45 -1.39
N GLU A 71 16.34 -6.51 -0.68
CA GLU A 71 14.96 -6.66 -0.18
C GLU A 71 14.59 -5.53 0.78
N GLU A 72 15.49 -5.19 1.70
CA GLU A 72 15.27 -4.12 2.69
C GLU A 72 15.00 -2.77 2.04
N GLU A 73 15.68 -2.48 0.92
CA GLU A 73 15.46 -1.25 0.16
C GLU A 73 14.10 -1.25 -0.53
N CYS A 74 13.67 -2.39 -1.08
CA CYS A 74 12.31 -2.54 -1.56
C CYS A 74 11.31 -2.34 -0.44
N GLN A 75 11.47 -3.01 0.71
CA GLN A 75 10.53 -2.93 1.83
C GLN A 75 10.39 -1.48 2.32
N ARG A 76 11.50 -0.74 2.42
CA ARG A 76 11.48 0.66 2.87
C ARG A 76 10.76 1.60 1.91
N ASN A 77 10.89 1.38 0.60
CA ASN A 77 10.36 2.28 -0.42
C ASN A 77 8.99 1.85 -0.96
N CYS A 78 8.63 0.58 -0.80
CA CYS A 78 7.48 -0.06 -1.42
C CYS A 78 6.56 -0.77 -0.44
N LYS A 79 6.90 -0.89 0.83
CA LYS A 79 5.88 -1.19 1.80
C LYS A 79 5.18 0.14 2.07
N GLY A 80 3.91 0.23 1.70
CA GLY A 80 3.07 1.35 2.11
C GLY A 80 3.10 1.52 3.63
N LEU A 81 2.62 2.65 4.12
CA LEU A 81 2.56 2.88 5.55
C LEU A 81 1.76 1.75 6.24
N PRO A 82 2.16 1.30 7.44
CA PRO A 82 1.39 0.34 8.23
C PRO A 82 -0.08 0.74 8.35
N ASP A 83 -1.01 -0.22 8.39
CA ASP A 83 -2.43 0.08 8.63
C ASP A 83 -2.66 0.88 9.93
N GLN A 84 -1.77 0.69 10.92
CA GLN A 84 -1.74 1.47 12.17
C GLN A 84 -1.59 2.98 11.94
N CYS A 85 -1.00 3.40 10.83
CA CYS A 85 -0.87 4.80 10.46
C CYS A 85 -2.20 5.43 10.04
N PHE A 86 -3.21 4.66 9.67
CA PHE A 86 -4.47 5.20 9.15
C PHE A 86 -5.62 4.93 10.13
N PRO A 87 -6.53 5.91 10.32
CA PRO A 87 -7.68 5.68 11.18
C PRO A 87 -8.60 4.63 10.54
N PRO A 88 -9.12 3.65 11.31
CA PRO A 88 -10.13 2.74 10.81
C PRO A 88 -11.44 3.48 10.51
N GLU A 89 -12.36 2.81 9.83
CA GLU A 89 -13.73 3.31 9.69
C GLU A 89 -14.35 3.53 11.08
N GLU A 90 -14.99 4.69 11.28
CA GLU A 90 -15.53 5.08 12.58
C GLU A 90 -16.75 4.21 12.94
N ASP A 91 -16.71 3.51 14.08
CA ASP A 91 -17.88 2.75 14.55
C ASP A 91 -18.97 3.74 14.99
N PRO A 92 -20.17 3.75 14.36
CA PRO A 92 -21.24 4.68 14.71
C PRO A 92 -21.81 4.47 16.13
N ARG A 93 -21.48 3.35 16.77
CA ARG A 93 -21.82 3.05 18.17
C ARG A 93 -20.71 3.44 19.13
N CYS A 94 -19.61 4.01 18.63
CA CYS A 94 -18.52 4.46 19.47
C CYS A 94 -19.03 5.51 20.47
N ARG A 95 -18.72 5.28 21.75
CA ARG A 95 -19.01 6.22 22.85
C ARG A 95 -17.75 6.61 23.61
N ALA A 96 -16.60 6.06 23.22
CA ALA A 96 -15.32 6.43 23.79
C ALA A 96 -14.78 7.68 23.11
N HIS A 97 -13.90 8.39 23.80
CA HIS A 97 -13.21 9.57 23.31
C HIS A 97 -11.70 9.41 23.56
N SER A 98 -11.15 8.28 23.09
CA SER A 98 -9.73 7.97 23.24
C SER A 98 -8.93 8.67 22.16
N GLY A 99 -7.79 9.29 22.51
CA GLY A 99 -6.93 9.99 21.56
C GLY A 99 -5.87 9.05 20.95
N ARG A 100 -5.71 9.10 19.63
CA ARG A 100 -4.65 8.42 18.88
C ARG A 100 -4.12 9.30 17.76
N HIS A 101 -2.83 9.18 17.50
CA HIS A 101 -2.18 9.83 16.36
C HIS A 101 -2.23 8.91 15.15
N PHE A 102 -2.68 9.47 14.03
CA PHE A 102 -2.72 8.83 12.72
C PHE A 102 -2.14 9.78 11.68
N TYR A 103 -1.56 9.23 10.63
CA TYR A 103 -1.04 9.97 9.49
C TYR A 103 -2.18 10.44 8.59
N ASP A 104 -2.17 11.74 8.32
CA ASP A 104 -3.11 12.39 7.41
C ASP A 104 -2.42 12.58 6.05
N GLU A 105 -2.94 11.90 5.02
CA GLU A 105 -2.32 11.89 3.69
C GLU A 105 -2.38 13.24 2.98
N ASP A 106 -3.36 14.09 3.29
CA ASP A 106 -3.54 15.39 2.64
C ASP A 106 -2.54 16.42 3.16
N THR A 107 -2.30 16.39 4.46
CA THR A 107 -1.36 17.30 5.15
C THR A 107 0.03 16.72 5.32
N LYS A 108 0.21 15.43 5.03
CA LYS A 108 1.47 14.68 5.18
C LYS A 108 2.01 14.74 6.60
N ALA A 109 1.13 14.75 7.60
CA ALA A 109 1.49 14.92 9.00
C ALA A 109 0.66 14.03 9.92
N CYS A 110 1.23 13.63 11.05
CA CYS A 110 0.49 12.93 12.10
C CYS A 110 -0.45 13.88 12.85
N LYS A 111 -1.73 13.53 12.94
CA LYS A 111 -2.78 14.28 13.63
C LYS A 111 -3.43 13.46 14.74
N LEU A 112 -3.89 14.14 15.77
CA LEU A 112 -4.67 13.53 16.85
C LEU A 112 -6.14 13.36 16.42
N HIS A 113 -6.62 12.13 16.46
CA HIS A 113 -8.02 11.76 16.26
C HIS A 113 -8.61 11.16 17.54
N TYR A 114 -9.91 11.39 17.75
CA TYR A 114 -10.65 10.87 18.89
C TYR A 114 -11.68 9.85 18.46
N GLY A 115 -11.79 8.74 19.20
CA GLY A 115 -12.72 7.67 18.87
C GLY A 115 -12.51 6.41 19.69
N CYS A 116 -12.88 5.27 19.10
CA CYS A 116 -12.77 3.94 19.66
C CYS A 116 -11.69 3.16 18.92
N TRP A 117 -10.60 2.85 19.62
CA TRP A 117 -9.43 2.24 19.03
C TRP A 117 -9.09 0.92 19.71
N ASN A 118 -8.70 -0.07 18.93
CA ASN A 118 -8.11 -1.31 19.42
C ASN A 118 -6.62 -1.11 19.73
N GLY A 119 -5.98 -2.12 20.32
CA GLY A 119 -4.58 -2.06 20.74
C GLY A 119 -3.61 -1.67 19.61
N ASP A 120 -3.80 -2.25 18.42
CA ASP A 120 -2.89 -2.09 17.28
C ASP A 120 -3.26 -0.91 16.36
N GLN A 121 -4.18 -0.03 16.80
CA GLN A 121 -4.68 1.10 16.00
C GLN A 121 -4.12 2.43 16.49
N GLY A 122 -3.48 3.16 15.58
CA GLY A 122 -2.86 4.45 15.85
C GLY A 122 -1.72 4.37 16.86
N TYR A 123 -1.15 5.54 17.16
CA TYR A 123 -0.09 5.69 18.15
C TYR A 123 -0.55 6.56 19.31
N TYR A 124 -0.08 6.28 20.53
CA TYR A 124 -0.37 7.15 21.68
C TYR A 124 0.43 8.45 21.59
N GLU A 125 1.70 8.36 21.17
CA GLU A 125 2.62 9.48 21.07
C GLU A 125 2.74 9.97 19.62
N GLU A 126 2.71 11.28 19.43
CA GLU A 126 2.87 11.91 18.11
C GLU A 126 4.21 11.52 17.47
N GLU A 127 5.30 11.54 18.24
CA GLU A 127 6.65 11.21 17.76
C GLU A 127 6.81 9.74 17.36
N GLU A 128 6.00 8.83 17.90
CA GLU A 128 5.96 7.44 17.44
C GLU A 128 5.23 7.34 16.09
N CYS A 129 4.13 8.05 15.92
CA CYS A 129 3.46 8.18 14.62
C CYS A 129 4.42 8.78 13.58
N LYS A 130 5.09 9.89 13.88
CA LYS A 130 6.01 10.54 12.93
C LYS A 130 7.11 9.59 12.47
N ARG A 131 7.76 8.90 13.42
CA ARG A 131 8.84 7.95 13.09
C ARG A 131 8.39 6.79 12.21
N ASN A 132 7.15 6.33 12.37
CA ASN A 132 6.63 5.15 11.68
C ASN A 132 5.83 5.47 10.41
N CYS A 133 5.28 6.68 10.30
CA CYS A 133 4.30 7.04 9.28
C CYS A 133 4.66 8.28 8.44
N GLU A 134 5.46 9.22 8.97
CA GLU A 134 5.90 10.36 8.16
C GLU A 134 7.07 9.94 7.28
N VAL A 135 6.77 9.62 6.03
CA VAL A 135 7.77 9.38 5.01
C VAL A 135 8.49 10.70 4.70
N ASN A 136 9.75 10.79 5.13
CA ASN A 136 10.66 11.85 4.68
C ASN A 136 10.94 11.65 3.19
N THR A 137 10.14 12.27 2.33
CA THR A 137 10.48 12.41 0.91
C THR A 137 11.71 13.30 0.80
N LYS A 138 12.86 12.69 0.49
CA LYS A 138 14.05 13.39 0.00
C LYS A 138 13.95 13.62 -1.50
#